data_AF-A0A2E5CEJ7-F1
#
_entry.id   AF-A0A2E5CEJ7-F1
#
_cell.length_a   1.000
_cell.length_b   1.000
_cell.length_c   1.000
_cell.angle_alpha   90.00
_cell.angle_beta   90.00
_cell.angle_gamma   90.00
#
_symmetry.space_group_name_H-M   'P 1'
#
loop_
_entity.id
_entity.type
_entity.pdbx_description
1 polymer ?
#
loop_
_entity_poly.entity_id
_entity_poly.type
_entity_poly.pdbx_seq_one_letter_code
_entity_poly.pdbx_strand_id
1 'polypeptide(L)' 'MSHSKYPLDFELYNTYHIDHRYKAFVIEFESIDENECDNYEANYIEQGYKIFHVSMNRNSKGLFNLKLIVAQMGFTF' A
#
# COMPACT_ATOMS: atom_id res chain seq x y z
N MET A 1 5.42 -6.43 -15.38
CA MET A 1 4.78 -6.24 -14.06
C MET A 1 4.52 -4.75 -13.89
N SER A 2 3.26 -4.35 -13.72
CA SER A 2 2.90 -2.94 -13.52
C SER A 2 2.71 -2.71 -12.02
N HIS A 3 3.41 -1.74 -11.46
CA HIS A 3 3.12 -1.24 -10.12
C HIS A 3 2.97 0.27 -10.19
N SER A 4 2.05 0.81 -9.41
CA SER A 4 1.85 2.25 -9.28
C SER A 4 1.95 2.66 -7.82
N LYS A 5 2.58 3.81 -7.59
CA LYS A 5 2.67 4.47 -6.28
C LYS A 5 2.26 5.91 -6.44
N TYR A 6 1.24 6.32 -5.71
CA TYR A 6 0.74 7.69 -5.75
C TYR A 6 0.30 8.16 -4.36
N PRO A 7 0.25 9.48 -4.09
CA PRO A 7 -0.21 10.01 -2.82
C PRO A 7 -1.65 9.56 -2.52
N LEU A 8 -1.94 9.26 -1.25
CA LEU A 8 -3.30 9.02 -0.82
C LEU A 8 -4.08 10.34 -0.78
N ASP A 9 -5.31 10.34 -1.28
CA ASP A 9 -6.21 11.50 -1.17
C ASP A 9 -6.45 11.89 0.28
N PHE A 10 -6.46 13.20 0.55
CA PHE A 10 -6.60 13.74 1.91
C PHE A 10 -7.89 13.30 2.61
N GLU A 11 -8.97 13.11 1.86
CA GLU A 11 -10.27 12.66 2.40
C GLU A 11 -10.18 11.24 3.00
N LEU A 12 -9.29 10.41 2.46
CA LEU A 12 -9.10 9.02 2.89
C LEU A 12 -8.25 8.90 4.17
N TYR A 13 -7.57 9.95 4.62
CA TYR A 13 -6.82 9.92 5.88
C TYR A 13 -7.75 9.63 7.06
N ASN A 14 -8.93 10.26 7.08
CA ASN A 14 -9.93 10.02 8.11
C ASN A 14 -10.49 8.60 8.04
N THR A 15 -10.74 8.09 6.83
CA THR A 15 -11.25 6.74 6.59
C THR A 15 -10.30 5.66 7.13
N TYR A 16 -8.99 5.86 6.95
CA TYR A 16 -7.97 4.89 7.37
C TYR A 16 -7.31 5.25 8.71
N HIS A 17 -7.83 6.25 9.42
CA HIS A 17 -7.29 6.73 10.70
C HIS A 17 -5.78 7.05 10.63
N ILE A 18 -5.35 7.67 9.54
CA ILE A 18 -3.98 8.12 9.31
C ILE A 18 -3.83 9.54 9.85
N ASP A 19 -2.91 9.75 10.78
CA ASP A 19 -2.57 11.07 11.29
C ASP A 19 -1.97 11.94 10.18
N HIS A 20 -2.43 13.18 10.04
CA HIS A 20 -1.99 14.12 9.00
C HIS A 20 -0.50 14.47 9.03
N ARG A 21 0.22 14.13 10.12
CA ARG A 21 1.68 14.22 10.20
C ARG A 21 2.41 13.15 9.36
N TYR A 22 1.70 12.12 8.94
CA TYR A 22 2.23 11.07 8.07
C TYR A 22 2.02 11.45 6.61
N LYS A 23 2.94 11.01 5.76
CA LYS A 23 2.76 11.02 4.31
C LYS A 23 2.28 9.64 3.87
N ALA A 24 1.02 9.56 3.45
CA ALA A 24 0.40 8.33 2.98
C ALA A 24 0.45 8.17 1.46
N PHE A 25 0.54 6.92 1.01
CA PHE A 25 0.61 6.51 -0.36
C PHE A 25 -0.30 5.30 -0.59
N VAL A 26 -0.85 5.24 -1.81
CA VAL A 26 -1.47 4.04 -2.35
C VAL A 26 -0.43 3.33 -3.21
N ILE A 27 -0.26 2.03 -2.98
CA ILE A 27 0.55 1.15 -3.80
C ILE A 27 -0.37 0.12 -4.43
N GLU A 28 -0.38 0.03 -5.74
CA GLU A 28 -1.17 -0.96 -6.48
C GLU A 28 -0.25 -1.83 -7.34
N PHE A 29 -0.42 -3.15 -7.20
CA PHE A 29 0.23 -4.17 -8.00
C PHE A 29 -0.84 -4.96 -8.76
N GLU A 30 -0.58 -5.25 -10.02
CA GLU A 30 -1.50 -6.02 -10.86
C GLU A 30 -0.88 -7.33 -11.31
N SER A 31 -1.70 -8.39 -11.28
CA SER A 31 -1.37 -9.72 -11.79
C SER A 31 -0.10 -10.32 -11.18
N ILE A 32 -0.02 -10.33 -9.85
CA ILE A 32 1.07 -10.90 -9.07
C ILE A 32 0.66 -12.25 -8.46
N ASP A 33 1.62 -13.10 -8.13
CA ASP A 33 1.32 -14.32 -7.38
C ASP A 33 1.18 -14.07 -5.86
N GLU A 34 0.72 -15.08 -5.13
CA GLU A 34 0.47 -14.98 -3.68
C GLU A 34 1.76 -14.74 -2.88
N ASN A 35 2.87 -15.38 -3.27
CA ASN A 35 4.15 -15.19 -2.59
C ASN A 35 4.68 -13.77 -2.81
N GLU A 36 4.48 -13.21 -4.02
CA GLU A 36 4.81 -11.83 -4.32
C GLU A 36 4.02 -10.84 -3.43
N CYS A 37 2.74 -11.10 -3.16
CA CYS A 37 1.94 -10.27 -2.24
C CYS A 37 2.60 -10.16 -0.86
N ASP A 38 2.91 -11.31 -0.23
CA ASP A 38 3.51 -11.37 1.10
C ASP A 38 4.88 -10.69 1.13
N ASN A 39 5.68 -10.89 0.08
CA ASN A 39 6.98 -10.25 -0.06
C ASN A 39 6.88 -8.73 -0.15
N TYR A 40 5.89 -8.17 -0.87
CA TYR A 40 5.73 -6.73 -0.96
C TYR A 40 5.33 -6.09 0.36
N GLU A 41 4.44 -6.72 1.13
CA GLU A 41 4.08 -6.24 2.45
C GLU A 41 5.30 -6.19 3.39
N ALA A 42 6.07 -7.28 3.45
CA ALA A 42 7.30 -7.35 4.23
C ALA A 42 8.29 -6.24 3.84
N ASN A 43 8.53 -6.04 2.54
CA ASN A 43 9.44 -5.01 2.02
C ASN A 43 9.05 -3.59 2.45
N TYR A 44 7.75 -3.25 2.47
CA TYR A 44 7.31 -1.91 2.89
C TYR A 44 7.45 -1.71 4.39
N ILE A 45 7.20 -2.76 5.19
CA ILE A 45 7.42 -2.72 6.64
C ILE A 45 8.91 -2.49 6.94
N GLU A 46 9.81 -3.20 6.25
CA GLU A 46 11.27 -3.03 6.40
C GLU A 46 11.76 -1.63 6.02
N GLN A 47 11.11 -0.99 5.04
CA GLN A 47 11.38 0.40 4.66
C GLN A 47 10.83 1.43 5.66
N GLY A 48 10.24 0.99 6.76
CA GLY A 48 9.70 1.85 7.82
C GLY A 48 8.34 2.47 7.48
N TYR A 49 7.59 1.88 6.54
CA TYR A 49 6.19 2.24 6.34
C TYR A 49 5.31 1.45 7.31
N LYS A 50 4.26 2.12 7.80
CA LYS A 50 3.14 1.45 8.44
C LYS A 50 2.07 1.17 7.40
N ILE A 51 1.59 -0.07 7.35
CA ILE A 51 0.46 -0.47 6.50
C ILE A 51 -0.84 -0.20 7.25
N PHE A 52 -1.77 0.53 6.63
CA PHE A 52 -3.08 0.90 7.19
C PHE A 52 -4.23 0.13 6.54
N HIS A 53 -4.05 -0.30 5.30
CA HIS A 53 -5.04 -1.08 4.60
C HIS A 53 -4.38 -2.00 3.58
N VAL A 54 -4.92 -3.20 3.46
CA VAL A 54 -4.55 -4.20 2.47
C VAL A 54 -5.84 -4.66 1.81
N SER A 55 -5.88 -4.64 0.48
CA SER A 55 -6.94 -5.24 -0.31
C SER A 55 -6.31 -6.11 -1.38
N MET A 56 -6.78 -7.34 -1.48
CA MET A 56 -6.30 -8.31 -2.46
C MET A 56 -7.50 -8.88 -3.22
N ASN A 57 -7.46 -8.80 -4.54
CA ASN A 57 -8.50 -9.31 -5.42
C ASN A 57 -7.91 -10.28 -6.43
N ARG A 58 -8.46 -11.50 -6.51
CA ARG A 58 -8.03 -12.49 -7.48
C ARG A 58 -8.66 -12.22 -8.84
N ASN A 59 -7.85 -12.17 -9.88
CA ASN A 59 -8.31 -12.01 -11.26
C ASN A 59 -8.73 -13.36 -11.87
N SER A 60 -9.38 -13.31 -13.04
CA SER A 60 -9.88 -14.50 -13.75
C SER A 60 -8.78 -15.45 -14.26
N LYS A 61 -7.51 -15.01 -14.25
CA LYS A 61 -6.34 -15.83 -14.62
C LYS A 61 -5.69 -16.51 -13.41
N GLY A 62 -6.26 -16.34 -12.22
CA GLY A 62 -5.77 -16.93 -10.99
C GLY A 62 -4.66 -16.15 -10.30
N LEU A 63 -4.27 -14.99 -10.82
CA LEU A 63 -3.29 -14.05 -10.23
C LEU A 63 -4.01 -13.02 -9.34
N PHE A 64 -3.26 -12.28 -8.55
CA PHE A 64 -3.76 -11.32 -7.57
C PHE A 64 -3.47 -9.89 -7.99
N ASN A 65 -4.40 -9.00 -7.66
CA ASN A 65 -4.22 -7.56 -7.68
C ASN A 65 -4.17 -7.11 -6.22
N LEU A 66 -3.05 -6.51 -5.82
CA LEU A 66 -2.81 -6.07 -4.45
C LEU A 66 -2.88 -4.54 -4.40
N LYS A 67 -3.59 -4.03 -3.40
CA LYS A 67 -3.65 -2.61 -3.06
C LYS A 67 -3.25 -2.43 -1.60
N LEU A 68 -2.21 -1.65 -1.37
CA LEU A 68 -1.73 -1.28 -0.05
C LEU A 68 -1.95 0.22 0.17
N ILE A 69 -2.39 0.58 1.37
CA ILE A 69 -2.34 1.96 1.84
C ILE A 69 -1.30 2.01 2.94
N VAL A 70 -0.23 2.74 2.67
CA VAL A 70 0.95 2.81 3.52
C VAL A 70 1.22 4.24 3.91
N ALA A 71 1.73 4.48 5.11
CA ALA A 71 2.16 5.82 5.50
C ALA A 71 3.47 5.77 6.28
N GLN A 72 4.28 6.82 6.12
CA GLN A 72 5.53 7.01 6.84
C GLN A 72 5.49 8.37 7.54
N MET A 73 6.10 8.50 8.73
CA MET A 73 6.17 9.80 9.41
C MET A 73 6.87 10.79 8.50
N GLY A 74 6.25 11.95 8.26
CA GLY A 74 6.95 13.05 7.61
C GLY A 74 8.07 13.52 8.54
N PHE A 75 9.33 13.40 8.11
CA PHE A 75 10.41 14.10 8.79
C PHE A 75 10.15 15.60 8.62
N THR A 76 9.78 16.27 9.70
CA THR A 76 9.86 17.74 9.79
C THR A 76 11.33 18.09 10.00
N PHE A 77 11.95 18.68 8.97
CA PHE A 77 13.31 19.24 9.04
C PHE A 77 13.31 20.55 9.84
#